data_AF-A0A7C5A976-F1
#
_entry.id   AF-A0A7C5A976-F1
#
_cell.length_a   1.000
_cell.length_b   1.000
_cell.length_c   1.000
_cell.angle_alpha   90.00
_cell.angle_beta   90.00
_cell.angle_gamma   90.00
#
_symmetry.space_group_name_H-M   'P 1'
#
loop_
_entity.id
_entity.type
_entity.pdbx_description
1 polymer ?
#
loop_
_entity_poly.entity_id
_entity_poly.type
_entity_poly.pdbx_seq_one_letter_code
_entity_poly.pdbx_strand_id
1 'polypeptide(L)'
;NSLRRALLSSIEGAAVTKMKIENVNHEFSTIPGVLESALEIMLNVKKLRFKMIGKEPQKAFLEVKGEGEIKGKDLQLPAQLELVNKDCHIATLTSKNAKLKMEIVVEKGIGYLPREERLREEKEVGVILVDAIFTPVKRVALNIEKMRVEKRTDFERLILEVETDGTISPKDAFLKACDILVSHFSNLKEIHEEKEKR
;
A
#
# COMPACT_ATOMS: atom_id res chain seq x y z
N ASN A 1 15.24 17.18 -5.12
CA ASN A 1 14.28 16.31 -5.84
C ASN A 1 14.47 14.81 -5.53
N SER A 2 15.70 14.28 -5.46
CA SER A 2 15.96 12.84 -5.21
C SER A 2 15.28 12.27 -3.97
N LEU A 3 15.32 13.00 -2.85
CA LEU A 3 14.66 12.58 -1.60
C LEU A 3 13.13 12.45 -1.76
N ARG A 4 12.49 13.40 -2.45
CA ARG A 4 11.05 13.34 -2.74
C ARG A 4 10.69 12.09 -3.56
N ARG A 5 11.52 11.74 -4.54
CA ARG A 5 11.33 10.52 -5.34
C ARG A 5 11.49 9.27 -4.49
N ALA A 6 12.56 9.17 -3.71
CA ALA A 6 12.82 8.02 -2.83
C ALA A 6 11.65 7.80 -1.84
N LEU A 7 11.13 8.86 -1.23
CA LEU A 7 9.98 8.79 -0.34
C LEU A 7 8.72 8.26 -1.03
N LEU A 8 8.42 8.70 -2.25
CA LEU A 8 7.18 8.33 -2.95
C LEU A 8 7.26 6.95 -3.62
N SER A 9 8.44 6.52 -4.07
CA SER A 9 8.57 5.35 -4.96
C SER A 9 9.48 4.24 -4.46
N SER A 10 10.21 4.39 -3.36
CA SER A 10 11.22 3.41 -2.95
C SER A 10 10.97 2.78 -1.58
N ILE A 11 10.00 3.27 -0.84
CA ILE A 11 9.65 2.71 0.48
C ILE A 11 8.77 1.47 0.28
N GLU A 12 9.21 0.35 0.85
CA GLU A 12 8.43 -0.88 0.92
C GLU A 12 7.18 -0.69 1.79
N GLY A 13 6.05 -1.16 1.29
CA GLY A 13 4.81 -1.27 2.05
C GLY A 13 4.00 -2.51 1.64
N ALA A 14 2.80 -2.64 2.19
CA ALA A 14 1.94 -3.79 1.97
C ALA A 14 0.56 -3.36 1.45
N ALA A 15 0.07 -4.07 0.44
CA ALA A 15 -1.19 -3.77 -0.23
C ALA A 15 -1.92 -5.04 -0.64
N VAL A 16 -3.24 -4.94 -0.77
CA VAL A 16 -4.07 -6.01 -1.31
C VAL A 16 -3.79 -6.14 -2.81
N THR A 17 -3.49 -7.35 -3.25
CA THR A 17 -3.18 -7.64 -4.65
C THR A 17 -4.26 -8.49 -5.31
N LYS A 18 -4.92 -9.35 -4.54
CA LYS A 18 -5.98 -10.24 -5.01
C LYS A 18 -7.15 -10.22 -4.04
N MET A 19 -8.34 -10.36 -4.59
CA MET A 19 -9.59 -10.51 -3.85
C MET A 19 -10.41 -11.63 -4.48
N LYS A 20 -11.00 -12.49 -3.66
CA LYS A 20 -11.91 -13.54 -4.09
C LYS A 20 -13.17 -13.45 -3.24
N ILE A 21 -14.32 -13.26 -3.87
CA ILE A 21 -15.62 -13.18 -3.18
C ILE A 21 -16.42 -14.43 -3.56
N GLU A 22 -17.07 -15.05 -2.59
CA GLU A 22 -17.91 -16.24 -2.82
C GLU A 22 -19.07 -15.89 -3.76
N ASN A 23 -19.32 -16.74 -4.77
CA ASN A 23 -20.35 -16.57 -5.80
C ASN A 23 -20.17 -15.35 -6.73
N VAL A 24 -18.98 -14.73 -6.76
CA VAL A 24 -18.64 -13.65 -7.68
C VAL A 24 -17.58 -14.13 -8.66
N ASN A 25 -17.91 -14.05 -9.96
CA ASN A 25 -17.00 -14.50 -11.01
C ASN A 25 -16.14 -13.37 -11.60
N HIS A 26 -16.63 -12.12 -11.52
CA HIS A 26 -15.95 -10.94 -12.07
C HIS A 26 -16.27 -9.68 -11.26
N GLU A 27 -15.48 -8.63 -11.43
CA GLU A 27 -15.60 -7.38 -10.65
C GLU A 27 -16.89 -6.59 -10.90
N PHE A 28 -17.54 -6.81 -12.05
CA PHE A 28 -18.81 -6.14 -12.39
C PHE A 28 -20.06 -6.86 -11.86
N SER A 29 -19.91 -7.96 -11.11
CA SER A 29 -21.07 -8.68 -10.56
C SER A 29 -21.68 -7.91 -9.38
N THR A 30 -23.01 -7.99 -9.26
CA THR A 30 -23.73 -7.57 -8.06
C THR A 30 -23.82 -8.74 -7.08
N ILE A 31 -23.85 -8.43 -5.78
CA ILE A 31 -23.89 -9.44 -4.71
C ILE A 31 -25.25 -9.34 -4.02
N PRO A 32 -26.10 -10.38 -4.09
CA PRO A 32 -27.41 -10.36 -3.44
C PRO A 32 -27.31 -10.09 -1.93
N GLY A 33 -28.05 -9.09 -1.45
CA GLY A 33 -28.08 -8.72 -0.03
C GLY A 33 -26.92 -7.84 0.44
N VAL A 34 -26.08 -7.35 -0.49
CA VAL A 34 -25.05 -6.33 -0.24
C VAL A 34 -25.42 -5.07 -1.02
N LEU A 35 -25.23 -3.90 -0.42
CA LEU A 35 -25.52 -2.61 -1.06
C LEU A 35 -24.54 -2.31 -2.19
N GLU A 36 -23.26 -2.58 -1.95
CA GLU A 36 -22.16 -2.33 -2.87
C GLU A 36 -21.99 -3.49 -3.87
N SER A 37 -21.58 -3.13 -5.09
CA SER A 37 -21.11 -4.05 -6.12
C SER A 37 -19.72 -4.59 -5.82
N ALA A 38 -19.32 -5.67 -6.49
CA ALA A 38 -17.96 -6.21 -6.35
C ALA A 38 -16.86 -5.18 -6.69
N LEU A 39 -17.12 -4.28 -7.64
CA LEU A 39 -16.23 -3.17 -8.01
C LEU A 39 -16.07 -2.17 -6.87
N GLU A 40 -17.17 -1.78 -6.22
CA GLU A 40 -17.14 -0.85 -5.10
C GLU A 40 -16.43 -1.46 -3.88
N ILE A 41 -16.67 -2.74 -3.60
CA ILE A 41 -15.95 -3.49 -2.57
C ILE A 41 -14.45 -3.51 -2.90
N MET A 42 -14.08 -3.80 -4.15
CA MET A 42 -12.68 -3.76 -4.61
C MET A 42 -12.03 -2.39 -4.34
N LEU A 43 -12.73 -1.29 -4.65
CA LEU A 43 -12.25 0.08 -4.40
C LEU A 43 -12.12 0.37 -2.90
N ASN A 44 -12.99 -0.16 -2.06
CA ASN A 44 -12.92 -0.02 -0.61
C ASN A 44 -11.77 -0.84 -0.01
N VAL A 45 -11.59 -2.08 -0.45
CA VAL A 45 -10.49 -2.96 -0.07
C VAL A 45 -9.13 -2.36 -0.45
N LYS A 46 -9.04 -1.67 -1.60
CA LYS A 46 -7.84 -0.92 -2.04
C LYS A 46 -7.44 0.22 -1.07
N LYS A 47 -8.38 0.72 -0.26
CA LYS A 47 -8.11 1.75 0.77
C LYS A 47 -7.57 1.16 2.07
N LEU A 48 -7.65 -0.15 2.29
CA LEU A 48 -7.10 -0.80 3.48
C LEU A 48 -5.57 -0.64 3.52
N ARG A 49 -5.04 -0.47 4.73
CA ARG A 49 -3.62 -0.22 4.99
C ARG A 49 -3.07 -1.20 6.00
N PHE A 50 -2.09 -1.97 5.56
CA PHE A 50 -1.54 -3.08 6.32
C PHE A 50 -0.08 -2.84 6.68
N LYS A 51 0.30 -3.28 7.88
CA LYS A 51 1.68 -3.59 8.22
C LYS A 51 1.84 -5.10 8.13
N MET A 52 2.88 -5.55 7.43
CA MET A 52 3.14 -6.98 7.24
C MET A 52 4.53 -7.33 7.74
N ILE A 53 4.61 -8.38 8.54
CA ILE A 53 5.86 -8.99 9.03
C ILE A 53 6.22 -10.14 8.09
N GLY A 54 7.49 -10.24 7.70
CA GLY A 54 7.93 -11.23 6.71
C GLY A 54 7.84 -10.73 5.27
N LYS A 55 8.10 -11.63 4.31
CA LYS A 55 8.12 -11.35 2.86
C LYS A 55 7.06 -12.14 2.08
N GLU A 56 6.52 -13.19 2.68
CA GLU A 56 5.59 -14.09 2.00
C GLU A 56 4.16 -13.49 1.94
N PRO A 57 3.42 -13.70 0.84
CA PRO A 57 2.03 -13.30 0.72
C PRO A 57 1.18 -13.82 1.88
N GLN A 58 0.38 -12.95 2.49
CA GLN A 58 -0.52 -13.31 3.58
C GLN A 58 -1.98 -13.27 3.12
N LYS A 59 -2.77 -14.25 3.56
CA LYS A 59 -4.20 -14.31 3.28
C LYS A 59 -5.00 -13.83 4.48
N ALA A 60 -5.99 -12.99 4.24
CA ALA A 60 -6.96 -12.57 5.24
C ALA A 60 -8.38 -12.91 4.78
N PHE A 61 -9.24 -13.23 5.73
CA PHE A 61 -10.58 -13.74 5.46
C PHE A 61 -11.63 -12.85 6.12
N LEU A 62 -12.77 -12.67 5.45
CA LEU A 62 -13.93 -12.01 6.00
C LEU A 62 -15.11 -12.96 5.83
N GLU A 63 -15.75 -13.33 6.94
CA GLU A 63 -17.00 -14.08 6.93
C GLU A 63 -17.99 -13.40 7.88
N VAL A 64 -18.98 -12.74 7.30
CA VAL A 64 -19.99 -11.95 8.03
C VAL A 64 -21.39 -12.31 7.56
N LYS A 65 -22.33 -12.32 8.50
CA LYS A 65 -23.73 -12.70 8.27
C LYS A 65 -24.64 -11.74 9.04
N GLY A 66 -25.79 -11.43 8.46
CA GLY A 66 -26.75 -10.50 9.05
C GLY A 66 -26.70 -9.11 8.43
N GLU A 67 -27.59 -8.25 8.89
CA GLU A 67 -27.73 -6.88 8.41
C GLU A 67 -26.78 -5.94 9.17
N GLY A 68 -26.06 -5.07 8.45
CA GLY A 68 -25.15 -4.11 9.07
C GLY A 68 -23.99 -3.65 8.19
N GLU A 69 -23.30 -2.63 8.68
CA GLU A 69 -22.09 -2.07 8.07
C GLU A 69 -20.87 -2.92 8.44
N ILE A 70 -20.07 -3.30 7.44
CA ILE A 70 -18.87 -4.11 7.59
C ILE A 70 -17.63 -3.24 7.41
N LYS A 71 -16.75 -3.28 8.40
CA LYS A 71 -15.53 -2.46 8.47
C LYS A 71 -14.29 -3.33 8.47
N GLY A 72 -13.14 -2.69 8.26
CA GLY A 72 -11.83 -3.34 8.31
C GLY A 72 -11.57 -4.15 9.57
N LYS A 73 -12.14 -3.73 10.72
CA LYS A 73 -12.04 -4.46 11.99
C LYS A 73 -12.67 -5.87 11.97
N ASP A 74 -13.59 -6.14 11.06
CA ASP A 74 -14.30 -7.42 10.97
C ASP A 74 -13.49 -8.47 10.18
N LEU A 75 -12.37 -8.04 9.57
CA LEU A 75 -11.45 -8.89 8.83
C LEU A 75 -10.64 -9.79 9.79
N GLN A 76 -10.61 -11.09 9.51
CA GLN A 76 -9.79 -12.06 10.20
C GLN A 76 -8.38 -12.03 9.61
N LEU A 77 -7.44 -11.56 10.41
CA LEU A 77 -6.04 -11.35 10.03
C LEU A 77 -5.15 -12.44 10.63
N PRO A 78 -4.16 -12.96 9.88
CA PRO A 78 -3.10 -13.79 10.44
C PRO A 78 -2.16 -12.96 11.33
N ALA A 79 -1.38 -13.61 12.19
CA ALA A 79 -0.48 -12.96 13.14
C ALA A 79 0.58 -12.04 12.48
N GLN A 80 0.91 -12.29 11.22
CA GLN A 80 1.90 -11.52 10.46
C GLN A 80 1.32 -10.25 9.81
N LEU A 81 0.01 -10.01 9.93
CA LEU A 81 -0.69 -8.93 9.26
C LEU A 81 -1.45 -8.06 10.28
N GLU A 82 -1.16 -6.77 10.28
CA GLU A 82 -1.82 -5.79 11.14
C GLU A 82 -2.52 -4.75 10.26
N LEU A 83 -3.84 -4.57 10.45
CA LEU A 83 -4.59 -3.51 9.79
C LEU A 83 -4.52 -2.21 10.60
N VAL A 84 -4.06 -1.14 9.95
CA VAL A 84 -3.90 0.19 10.56
C VAL A 84 -5.21 0.96 10.60
N ASN A 85 -5.96 0.99 9.50
CA ASN A 85 -7.22 1.73 9.38
C ASN A 85 -8.45 0.84 9.59
N LYS A 86 -8.65 0.40 10.83
CA LYS A 86 -9.72 -0.55 11.21
C LYS A 86 -11.15 -0.04 10.95
N ASP A 87 -11.34 1.27 10.91
CA ASP A 87 -12.65 1.90 10.68
C ASP A 87 -12.99 2.06 9.19
N CYS A 88 -12.11 1.62 8.29
CA CYS A 88 -12.38 1.68 6.85
C CYS A 88 -13.62 0.85 6.51
N HIS A 89 -14.60 1.48 5.87
CA HIS A 89 -15.77 0.80 5.33
C HIS A 89 -15.36 -0.19 4.23
N ILE A 90 -15.96 -1.39 4.24
CA ILE A 90 -15.79 -2.40 3.20
C ILE A 90 -17.09 -2.54 2.40
N ALA A 91 -18.17 -2.91 3.09
CA ALA A 91 -19.47 -3.21 2.48
C ALA A 91 -20.61 -3.08 3.50
N THR A 92 -21.85 -3.03 3.03
CA THR A 92 -23.06 -2.93 3.84
C THR A 92 -24.00 -4.06 3.46
N LEU A 93 -24.37 -4.90 4.43
CA LEU A 93 -25.34 -5.97 4.25
C LEU A 93 -26.75 -5.43 4.50
N THR A 94 -27.63 -5.55 3.51
CA THR A 94 -28.99 -4.96 3.52
C THR A 94 -30.07 -5.94 3.98
N SER A 95 -29.71 -7.18 4.31
CA SER A 95 -30.68 -8.22 4.69
C SER A 95 -30.14 -9.12 5.78
N LYS A 96 -31.01 -9.56 6.70
CA LYS A 96 -30.65 -10.48 7.80
C LYS A 96 -30.13 -11.85 7.32
N ASN A 97 -30.50 -12.25 6.11
CA ASN A 97 -30.03 -13.49 5.47
C ASN A 97 -28.81 -13.28 4.56
N ALA A 98 -28.35 -12.04 4.39
CA ALA A 98 -27.17 -11.76 3.58
C ALA A 98 -25.91 -12.32 4.25
N LYS A 99 -25.03 -12.86 3.42
CA LYS A 99 -23.74 -13.41 3.83
C LYS A 99 -22.70 -12.91 2.86
N LEU A 100 -21.63 -12.35 3.40
CA LEU A 100 -20.46 -11.98 2.61
C LEU A 100 -19.28 -12.81 3.10
N LYS A 101 -18.74 -13.61 2.19
CA LYS A 101 -17.52 -14.36 2.39
C LYS A 101 -16.51 -13.95 1.35
N MET A 102 -15.36 -13.45 1.80
CA MET A 102 -14.29 -13.05 0.90
C MET A 102 -12.92 -13.36 1.48
N GLU A 103 -11.98 -13.61 0.58
CA GLU A 103 -10.56 -13.78 0.84
C GLU A 103 -9.81 -12.65 0.15
N ILE A 104 -8.84 -12.06 0.84
CA ILE A 104 -7.90 -11.10 0.27
C ILE A 104 -6.47 -11.59 0.45
N VAL A 105 -5.64 -11.34 -0.55
CA VAL A 105 -4.20 -11.59 -0.49
C VAL A 105 -3.48 -10.26 -0.36
N VAL A 106 -2.69 -10.14 0.70
CA VAL A 106 -1.82 -8.98 0.95
C VAL A 106 -0.39 -9.38 0.66
N GLU A 107 0.28 -8.57 -0.15
CA GLU A 107 1.68 -8.76 -0.48
C GLU A 107 2.48 -7.51 -0.13
N LYS A 108 3.80 -7.69 -0.06
CA LYS A 108 4.74 -6.59 0.02
C LYS A 108 5.23 -6.20 -1.36
N GLY A 109 5.49 -4.92 -1.52
CA GLY A 109 6.04 -4.38 -2.74
C GLY A 109 6.51 -2.95 -2.55
N ILE A 110 6.88 -2.33 -3.66
CA ILE A 110 7.40 -0.98 -3.70
C ILE A 110 6.61 -0.20 -4.75
N GLY A 111 6.24 1.04 -4.43
CA GLY A 111 5.58 1.94 -5.37
C GLY A 111 4.15 1.51 -5.70
N TYR A 112 3.86 1.44 -7.00
CA TYR A 112 2.55 1.12 -7.55
C TYR A 112 2.70 0.01 -8.59
N LEU A 113 1.84 -1.01 -8.49
CA LEU A 113 1.78 -2.09 -9.46
C LEU A 113 0.35 -2.17 -10.03
N PRO A 114 0.16 -1.84 -11.32
CA PRO A 114 -1.15 -1.95 -11.96
C PRO A 114 -1.56 -3.42 -12.11
N ARG A 115 -2.86 -3.69 -12.04
CA ARG A 115 -3.39 -5.06 -12.17
C ARG A 115 -3.08 -5.71 -13.53
N GLU A 116 -2.95 -4.91 -14.59
CA GLU A 116 -2.70 -5.39 -15.96
C GLU A 116 -1.36 -6.11 -16.12
N GLU A 117 -0.34 -5.72 -15.33
CA GLU A 117 0.96 -6.39 -15.33
C GLU A 117 0.87 -7.82 -14.76
N ARG A 118 -0.13 -8.08 -13.90
CA ARG A 118 -0.35 -9.38 -13.25
C ARG A 118 -1.38 -10.26 -13.97
N LEU A 119 -2.10 -9.70 -14.93
CA LEU A 119 -3.18 -10.39 -15.65
C LEU A 119 -2.69 -11.66 -16.38
N ARG A 120 -1.41 -11.71 -16.75
CA ARG A 120 -0.80 -12.87 -17.44
C ARG A 120 -0.44 -14.01 -16.49
N GLU A 121 -0.26 -13.72 -15.21
CA GLU A 121 0.18 -14.67 -14.19
C GLU A 121 -1.00 -15.37 -13.50
N GLU A 122 -2.14 -14.69 -13.43
CA GLU A 122 -3.33 -15.20 -12.74
C GLU A 122 -4.32 -15.86 -13.71
N LYS A 123 -4.64 -17.13 -13.47
CA LYS A 123 -5.54 -17.94 -14.30
C LYS A 123 -6.71 -18.51 -13.52
N GLU A 124 -6.78 -18.24 -12.22
CA GLU A 124 -7.83 -18.80 -11.37
C GLU A 124 -9.15 -18.05 -11.55
N VAL A 125 -10.20 -18.79 -11.90
CA VAL A 125 -11.55 -18.24 -12.10
C VAL A 125 -12.10 -17.73 -10.77
N GLY A 126 -12.69 -16.53 -10.79
CA GLY A 126 -13.26 -15.86 -9.61
C GLY A 126 -12.25 -15.07 -8.76
N VAL A 127 -10.98 -15.04 -9.15
CA VAL A 127 -9.98 -14.13 -8.55
C VAL A 127 -10.05 -12.78 -9.25
N ILE A 128 -10.30 -11.73 -8.47
CA ILE A 128 -10.30 -10.34 -8.91
C ILE A 128 -8.95 -9.73 -8.54
N LEU A 129 -8.23 -9.24 -9.55
CA LEU A 129 -6.96 -8.53 -9.36
C LEU A 129 -7.22 -7.08 -8.97
N VAL A 130 -6.47 -6.61 -7.98
CA VAL A 130 -6.57 -5.25 -7.43
C VAL A 130 -5.26 -4.52 -7.70
N ASP A 131 -5.31 -3.24 -8.10
CA ASP A 131 -4.07 -2.47 -8.21
C ASP A 131 -3.44 -2.29 -6.84
N ALA A 132 -2.17 -2.63 -6.75
CA ALA A 132 -1.45 -2.63 -5.49
C ALA A 132 -0.73 -1.29 -5.30
N ILE A 133 -1.24 -0.49 -4.36
CA ILE A 133 -0.57 0.75 -3.91
C ILE A 133 0.26 0.40 -2.68
N PHE A 134 1.52 0.00 -2.90
CA PHE A 134 2.43 -0.35 -1.82
C PHE A 134 3.01 0.87 -1.12
N THR A 135 3.09 2.01 -1.79
CA THR A 135 3.71 3.21 -1.21
C THR A 135 2.96 3.70 0.04
N PRO A 136 3.63 3.76 1.20
CA PRO A 136 2.99 4.22 2.44
C PRO A 136 3.01 5.75 2.57
N VAL A 137 3.65 6.46 1.65
CA VAL A 137 3.75 7.93 1.62
C VAL A 137 2.71 8.49 0.67
N LYS A 138 1.80 9.31 1.19
CA LYS A 138 0.71 9.94 0.44
C LYS A 138 1.15 11.21 -0.27
N ARG A 139 1.89 12.06 0.45
CA ARG A 139 2.26 13.39 -0.03
C ARG A 139 3.64 13.77 0.47
N VAL A 140 4.41 14.39 -0.42
CA VAL A 140 5.68 15.02 -0.10
C VAL A 140 5.74 16.39 -0.76
N ALA A 141 5.82 17.43 0.05
CA ALA A 141 6.08 18.79 -0.40
C ALA A 141 7.51 19.21 0.00
N LEU A 142 8.15 19.94 -0.90
CA LEU A 142 9.53 20.38 -0.76
C LEU A 142 9.59 21.87 -1.09
N ASN A 143 10.07 22.67 -0.15
CA ASN A 143 10.30 24.10 -0.33
C ASN A 143 11.76 24.44 -0.01
N ILE A 144 12.35 25.34 -0.78
CA ILE A 144 13.73 25.80 -0.59
C ILE A 144 13.68 27.30 -0.35
N GLU A 145 14.23 27.72 0.77
CA GLU A 145 14.28 29.13 1.17
C GLU A 145 15.73 29.57 1.31
N LYS A 146 16.02 30.82 0.93
CA LYS A 146 17.35 31.38 1.19
C LYS A 146 17.51 31.62 2.68
N MET A 147 18.64 31.19 3.22
CA MET A 147 18.99 31.37 4.62
C MET A 147 20.28 32.19 4.71
N ARG A 148 20.27 33.21 5.57
CA ARG A 148 21.49 33.92 5.92
C ARG A 148 22.12 33.24 7.13
N VAL A 149 23.37 32.82 6.98
CA VAL A 149 24.19 32.29 8.06
C VAL A 149 25.35 33.26 8.24
N GLU A 150 25.33 34.00 9.35
CA GLU A 150 26.27 35.06 9.65
C GLU A 150 26.33 36.15 8.55
N LYS A 151 27.46 36.25 7.84
CA LYS A 151 27.69 37.20 6.74
C LYS A 151 27.42 36.58 5.36
N ARG A 152 27.16 35.27 5.29
CA ARG A 152 26.92 34.54 4.04
C ARG A 152 25.43 34.37 3.77
N THR A 153 25.00 34.68 2.55
CA THR A 153 23.59 34.66 2.10
C THR A 153 23.31 33.59 1.04
N ASP A 154 24.28 32.72 0.78
CA ASP A 154 24.24 31.66 -0.22
C ASP A 154 23.80 30.30 0.34
N PHE A 155 23.43 30.22 1.61
CA PHE A 155 22.88 29.02 2.20
C PHE A 155 21.40 28.83 1.83
N GLU A 156 21.01 27.58 1.68
CA GLU A 156 19.64 27.18 1.43
C GLU A 156 19.09 26.39 2.62
N ARG A 157 17.87 26.72 3.04
CA ARG A 157 17.08 25.95 4.00
C ARG A 157 16.09 25.09 3.24
N LEU A 158 16.18 23.78 3.45
CA LEU A 158 15.22 22.82 2.93
C LEU A 158 14.09 22.60 3.94
N ILE A 159 12.86 22.85 3.52
CA ILE A 159 11.64 22.51 4.27
C ILE A 159 10.97 21.34 3.57
N LEU A 160 10.72 20.27 4.33
CA LEU A 160 10.11 19.05 3.84
C LEU A 160 8.87 18.73 4.65
N GLU A 161 7.74 18.58 3.97
CA GLU A 161 6.49 18.11 4.57
C GLU A 161 6.18 16.71 4.03
N VAL A 162 6.00 15.75 4.92
CA VAL A 162 5.75 14.34 4.58
C VAL A 162 4.48 13.87 5.27
N GLU A 163 3.55 13.35 4.48
CA GLU A 163 2.29 12.75 4.94
C GLU A 163 2.30 11.25 4.60
N THR A 164 2.09 10.40 5.61
CA THR A 164 2.02 8.94 5.45
C THR A 164 0.60 8.42 5.72
N ASP A 165 0.36 7.16 5.40
CA ASP A 165 -0.92 6.48 5.66
C ASP A 165 -1.04 5.84 7.05
N GLY A 166 -0.04 6.06 7.92
CA GLY A 166 0.02 5.51 9.28
C GLY A 166 0.66 4.12 9.39
N THR A 167 0.96 3.44 8.28
CA THR A 167 1.73 2.17 8.32
C THR A 167 3.19 2.40 8.71
N ILE A 168 3.71 3.60 8.44
CA ILE A 168 5.04 4.06 8.84
C ILE A 168 4.95 5.50 9.33
N SER A 169 5.76 5.85 10.34
CA SER A 169 5.85 7.25 10.76
C SER A 169 6.55 8.10 9.69
N PRO A 170 6.22 9.39 9.54
CA PRO A 170 6.92 10.28 8.59
C PRO A 170 8.44 10.33 8.83
N LYS A 171 8.86 10.26 10.09
CA LYS A 171 10.28 10.23 10.48
C LYS A 171 10.97 8.96 9.99
N ASP A 172 10.37 7.79 10.22
CA ASP A 172 10.97 6.52 9.80
C ASP A 172 10.96 6.39 8.27
N ALA A 173 9.93 6.90 7.60
CA ALA A 173 9.89 6.98 6.14
C ALA A 173 11.05 7.82 5.59
N PHE A 174 11.31 8.98 6.21
CA PHE A 174 12.45 9.83 5.85
C PHE A 174 13.79 9.12 6.04
N LEU A 175 14.00 8.49 7.21
CA LEU A 175 15.25 7.76 7.49
C LEU A 175 15.47 6.62 6.48
N LYS A 176 14.44 5.81 6.21
CA LYS A 176 14.51 4.76 5.19
C LYS A 176 14.84 5.31 3.80
N ALA A 177 14.24 6.44 3.41
CA ALA A 177 14.54 7.06 2.12
C ALA A 177 16.00 7.54 2.04
N CYS A 178 16.56 8.06 3.14
CA CYS A 178 17.97 8.40 3.22
C CYS A 178 18.87 7.16 3.08
N ASP A 179 18.57 6.08 3.81
CA ASP A 179 19.34 4.83 3.76
C ASP A 179 19.36 4.24 2.35
N ILE A 180 18.22 4.25 1.66
CA ILE A 180 18.11 3.80 0.25
C ILE A 180 19.00 4.65 -0.65
N LEU A 181 18.97 5.97 -0.52
CA LEU A 181 19.81 6.87 -1.34
C LEU A 181 21.30 6.65 -1.06
N VAL A 182 21.70 6.53 0.21
CA VAL A 182 23.10 6.27 0.60
C VAL A 182 23.57 4.92 0.04
N SER A 183 22.75 3.89 0.12
CA SER A 183 23.05 2.58 -0.48
C SER A 183 23.28 2.69 -1.99
N HIS A 184 22.43 3.42 -2.72
CA HIS A 184 22.62 3.63 -4.16
C HIS A 184 23.93 4.35 -4.48
N PHE A 185 24.28 5.41 -3.74
CA PHE A 185 25.54 6.13 -3.97
C PHE A 185 26.77 5.27 -3.62
N SER A 186 26.67 4.43 -2.59
CA SER A 186 27.74 3.52 -2.20
C SER A 186 28.06 2.52 -3.31
N ASN A 187 27.02 1.89 -3.89
CA ASN A 187 27.19 0.96 -5.01
C ASN A 187 27.83 1.63 -6.24
N LEU A 188 27.51 2.89 -6.53
CA LEU A 188 28.12 3.63 -7.63
C LEU A 188 29.61 3.89 -7.42
N LYS A 189 30.03 4.12 -6.17
CA LYS A 189 31.44 4.31 -5.83
C LYS A 189 32.25 3.03 -6.01
N GLU A 190 31.73 1.88 -5.60
CA GLU A 190 32.41 0.59 -5.73
C GLU A 190 32.67 0.20 -7.19
N ILE A 191 31.71 0.47 -8.09
CA ILE A 191 31.85 0.23 -9.54
C ILE A 191 33.03 1.02 -10.15
N HIS A 192 33.35 2.19 -9.59
CA HIS A 192 34.48 3.00 -10.03
C HIS A 192 35.82 2.38 -9.62
N GLU A 193 35.91 1.88 -8.39
CA GLU A 193 37.14 1.25 -7.86
C GLU A 193 37.48 -0.08 -8.56
N GLU A 194 36.49 -0.84 -9.04
CA GLU A 194 36.73 -2.05 -9.84
C GLU A 194 37.27 -1.77 -11.25
N LYS A 195 36.93 -0.60 -11.83
CA LYS A 195 37.44 -0.19 -13.14
C LYS A 195 38.88 0.36 -13.08
N GLU A 196 39.30 0.93 -11.96
CA GLU A 196 40.68 1.38 -11.77
C GLU A 196 41.65 0.23 -11.44
N LYS A 197 41.14 -0.91 -10.98
CA LYS A 197 41.91 -2.12 -10.67
C LYS A 197 42.05 -3.10 -11.84
N ARG A 198 41.43 -2.82 -12.99
CA ARG A 198 41.55 -3.60 -14.23
C ARG A 198 42.36 -2.83 -15.26
#